data_AF-A0A1E4G866-F1
#
_entry.id   AF-A0A1E4G866-F1
#
_cell.length_a   1.000
_cell.length_b   1.000
_cell.length_c   1.000
_cell.angle_alpha   90.00
_cell.angle_beta   90.00
_cell.angle_gamma   90.00
#
_symmetry.space_group_name_H-M   'P 1'
#
loop_
_entity.id
_entity.type
_entity.pdbx_description
1 polymer ?
#
loop_
_entity_poly.entity_id
_entity_poly.type
_entity_poly.pdbx_seq_one_letter_code
_entity_poly.pdbx_strand_id
1 'polypeptide(L)'
;MNEINNARLIRTETSRAIEFPDEFELPAGFDAPNTELVLAVQDDKVIVEARAKPSFARPKTFREMLDQMETIDVEWPDVDEGLLPLDDIKL
;
A
#
# COMPACT_ATOMS: atom_id res chain seq x y z
N MET A 1 -19.20 -22.77 2.74
CA MET A 1 -20.56 -22.47 2.24
C MET A 1 -20.42 -21.18 1.45
N ASN A 2 -20.75 -21.16 0.16
CA ASN A 2 -20.80 -19.89 -0.58
C ASN A 2 -22.16 -19.28 -0.32
N GLU A 3 -22.22 -18.28 0.55
CA GLU A 3 -23.43 -17.51 0.77
C GLU A 3 -23.65 -16.60 -0.45
N ILE A 4 -24.77 -16.81 -1.14
CA ILE A 4 -25.17 -15.97 -2.27
C ILE A 4 -25.98 -14.81 -1.70
N ASN A 5 -25.31 -13.70 -1.45
CA ASN A 5 -25.94 -12.45 -1.03
C ASN A 5 -26.18 -11.58 -2.27
N ASN A 6 -27.41 -11.11 -2.43
CA ASN A 6 -27.80 -10.29 -3.58
C ASN A 6 -27.23 -8.87 -3.41
N ALA A 7 -26.17 -8.55 -4.15
CA ALA A 7 -25.61 -7.20 -4.19
C ALA A 7 -26.30 -6.32 -5.23
N ARG A 8 -26.30 -5.01 -5.02
CA ARG A 8 -26.91 -4.04 -5.95
C ARG A 8 -25.84 -3.37 -6.81
N LEU A 9 -26.03 -3.36 -8.13
CA LEU A 9 -25.22 -2.55 -9.04
C LEU A 9 -25.80 -1.14 -9.13
N ILE A 10 -25.04 -0.16 -8.67
CA ILE A 10 -25.35 1.26 -8.80
C ILE A 10 -24.58 1.80 -10.01
N ARG A 11 -25.30 2.52 -10.88
CA ARG A 11 -24.71 3.22 -12.03
C ARG A 11 -24.74 4.71 -11.74
N THR A 12 -23.59 5.36 -11.76
CA THR A 12 -23.46 6.82 -11.71
C THR A 12 -23.19 7.33 -13.14
N GLU A 13 -23.09 8.65 -13.31
CA GLU A 13 -22.78 9.25 -14.61
C GLU A 13 -21.38 8.87 -15.12
N THR A 14 -20.43 8.65 -14.21
CA THR A 14 -19.01 8.44 -14.54
C THR A 14 -18.45 7.09 -14.09
N SER A 15 -19.19 6.34 -13.27
CA SER A 15 -18.69 5.11 -12.64
C SER A 15 -19.80 4.09 -12.35
N ARG A 16 -19.38 2.92 -11.86
CA ARG A 16 -20.27 1.86 -11.37
C ARG A 16 -19.80 1.45 -9.97
N ALA A 17 -20.74 1.15 -9.10
CA ALA A 17 -20.46 0.68 -7.74
C ALA A 17 -21.28 -0.57 -7.43
N ILE A 18 -20.71 -1.46 -6.64
CA ILE A 18 -21.42 -2.62 -6.08
C ILE A 18 -21.66 -2.30 -4.61
N GLU A 19 -22.93 -2.24 -4.22
CA GLU A 19 -23.35 -2.08 -2.84
C GLU A 19 -23.58 -3.47 -2.24
N PHE A 20 -22.83 -3.78 -1.20
CA PHE A 20 -22.98 -5.01 -0.43
C PHE A 20 -24.05 -4.83 0.65
N PRO A 21 -24.89 -5.83 0.93
CA PRO A 21 -25.82 -5.81 2.06
C PRO A 21 -25.09 -5.67 3.40
N ASP A 22 -25.75 -5.10 4.41
CA ASP A 22 -25.15 -4.90 5.74
C ASP A 22 -24.76 -6.22 6.42
N GLU A 23 -25.52 -7.29 6.17
CA GLU A 23 -25.18 -8.65 6.64
C GLU A 23 -24.01 -9.31 5.91
N PHE A 24 -23.49 -8.70 4.84
CA PHE A 24 -22.37 -9.26 4.08
C PHE A 24 -21.03 -8.87 4.70
N GLU A 25 -20.43 -9.81 5.44
CA GLU A 25 -19.08 -9.61 5.97
C GLU A 25 -18.04 -9.71 4.85
N LEU A 26 -17.34 -8.60 4.59
CA LEU A 26 -16.20 -8.59 3.68
C LEU A 26 -15.04 -9.39 4.28
N PRO A 27 -14.31 -10.18 3.48
CA PRO A 27 -13.10 -10.83 3.97
C PRO A 27 -12.09 -9.79 4.46
N ALA A 28 -11.32 -10.11 5.49
CA ALA A 28 -10.41 -9.15 6.17
C ALA A 28 -9.46 -8.40 5.23
N GLY A 29 -9.07 -9.00 4.09
CA GLY A 29 -8.24 -8.36 3.08
C GLY A 29 -8.92 -7.23 2.30
N PHE A 30 -10.26 -7.20 2.22
CA PHE A 30 -11.03 -6.18 1.52
C PHE A 30 -11.35 -4.96 2.39
N ASP A 31 -11.38 -5.14 3.72
CA ASP A 31 -11.68 -4.09 4.70
C ASP A 31 -10.41 -3.48 5.33
N ALA A 32 -9.23 -3.87 4.84
CA ALA A 32 -7.97 -3.33 5.34
C ALA A 32 -7.71 -1.90 4.83
N PRO A 33 -7.05 -1.03 5.63
CA PRO A 33 -6.64 0.30 5.19
C PRO A 33 -5.73 0.23 3.95
N ASN A 34 -5.98 1.12 2.98
CA ASN A 34 -5.23 1.21 1.71
C ASN A 34 -5.31 -0.03 0.80
N THR A 35 -6.37 -0.83 0.92
CA THR A 35 -6.64 -1.92 -0.02
C THR A 35 -6.99 -1.36 -1.40
N GLU A 36 -6.30 -1.85 -2.44
CA GLU A 36 -6.72 -1.65 -3.83
C GLU A 36 -7.40 -2.91 -4.33
N LEU A 37 -8.43 -2.73 -5.17
CA LEU A 37 -9.14 -3.85 -5.78
C LEU A 37 -8.70 -3.99 -7.23
N VAL A 38 -8.27 -5.19 -7.60
CA VAL A 38 -8.00 -5.55 -8.99
C VAL A 38 -9.21 -6.31 -9.53
N LEU A 39 -9.68 -5.88 -10.70
CA LEU A 39 -10.79 -6.51 -11.40
C LEU A 39 -10.25 -7.33 -12.57
N ALA A 40 -10.58 -8.62 -12.59
CA ALA A 40 -10.34 -9.49 -13.74
C ALA A 40 -11.68 -9.96 -14.31
N VAL A 41 -11.80 -9.96 -15.64
CA VAL A 41 -12.98 -10.52 -16.32
C VAL A 41 -12.61 -11.93 -16.77
N GLN A 42 -13.39 -12.91 -16.32
CA GLN A 42 -13.26 -14.30 -16.74
C GLN A 42 -14.63 -14.83 -17.18
N ASP A 43 -14.74 -15.15 -18.46
CA ASP A 43 -15.98 -15.55 -19.12
C ASP A 43 -17.08 -14.48 -18.94
N ASP A 44 -18.08 -14.76 -18.10
CA ASP A 44 -19.20 -13.86 -17.77
C ASP A 44 -19.17 -13.43 -16.29
N LYS A 45 -17.99 -13.48 -15.67
CA LYS A 45 -17.79 -13.15 -14.26
C LYS A 45 -16.73 -12.07 -14.10
N VAL A 46 -16.97 -11.17 -13.14
CA VAL A 46 -15.95 -10.25 -12.65
C VAL A 46 -15.40 -10.83 -11.36
N ILE A 47 -14.10 -11.13 -11.36
CA ILE A 47 -13.35 -11.54 -10.18
C ILE A 47 -12.75 -10.28 -9.57
N VAL A 48 -13.05 -10.04 -8.30
CA VAL A 48 -12.49 -8.94 -7.53
C VAL A 48 -11.45 -9.50 -6.58
N GLU A 49 -10.22 -9.05 -6.70
CA GLU A 49 -9.13 -9.44 -5.82
C GLU A 49 -8.67 -8.25 -5.00
N ALA A 50 -8.61 -8.42 -3.68
CA ALA A 50 -7.95 -7.46 -2.81
C ALA A 50 -6.43 -7.58 -2.98
N ARG A 51 -5.80 -6.50 -3.43
CA ARG A 51 -4.35 -6.32 -3.31
C ARG A 51 -4.09 -5.32 -2.20
N ALA A 52 -3.44 -5.79 -1.15
CA ALA A 52 -2.69 -4.91 -0.29
C ALA A 52 -1.66 -4.19 -1.19
N LYS A 53 -1.58 -2.86 -1.14
CA LYS A 53 -0.43 -2.20 -1.74
C LYS A 53 0.83 -2.83 -1.15
N PRO A 54 1.81 -3.26 -1.97
CA PRO A 54 3.16 -3.37 -1.44
C PRO A 54 3.47 -2.03 -0.78
N SER A 55 4.00 -2.06 0.44
CA SER A 55 4.25 -0.88 1.29
C SER A 55 5.20 0.12 0.60
N PHE A 56 4.70 0.82 -0.40
CA PHE A 56 5.23 2.03 -1.02
C PHE A 56 4.25 3.19 -0.76
N ALA A 57 3.31 2.99 0.17
CA ALA A 57 2.59 4.10 0.76
C ALA A 57 3.63 5.04 1.39
N ARG A 58 3.55 6.34 1.08
CA ARG A 58 4.41 7.35 1.70
C ARG A 58 4.36 7.14 3.22
N PRO A 59 5.50 6.94 3.89
CA PRO A 59 5.52 6.68 5.32
C PRO A 59 4.88 7.87 6.04
N LYS A 60 3.95 7.58 6.96
CA LYS A 60 3.27 8.62 7.75
C LYS A 60 4.07 8.98 8.98
N THR A 61 4.97 8.10 9.40
CA THR A 61 5.84 8.29 10.56
C THR A 61 7.31 8.03 10.21
N PHE A 62 8.22 8.58 11.01
CA PHE A 62 9.66 8.37 10.82
C PHE A 62 10.08 6.91 11.00
N ARG A 63 9.36 6.15 11.85
CA ARG A 63 9.60 4.72 12.05
C ARG A 63 9.28 3.91 10.79
N GLU A 64 8.10 4.13 10.21
CA GLU A 64 7.69 3.46 8.97
C GLU A 64 8.65 3.74 7.81
N MET A 65 9.22 4.95 7.77
CA MET A 65 10.24 5.30 6.78
C MET A 65 11.49 4.43 6.94
N LEU A 66 12.01 4.27 8.17
CA LEU A 66 13.20 3.45 8.44
C LEU A 66 12.96 1.97 8.12
N ASP A 67 11.77 1.45 8.43
CA ASP A 67 11.39 0.06 8.15
C ASP A 67 11.28 -0.23 6.64
N GLN A 68 11.08 0.81 5.81
CA GLN A 68 11.03 0.71 4.34
C GLN A 68 12.41 0.87 3.67
N MET A 69 13.45 1.28 4.39
CA MET A 69 14.78 1.48 3.81
C MET A 69 15.48 0.14 3.56
N GLU A 70 16.02 -0.03 2.36
CA GLU A 70 16.87 -1.19 2.05
C GLU A 70 18.17 -1.16 2.85
N THR A 71 18.70 -2.34 3.18
CA THR A 71 20.01 -2.45 3.82
C THR A 71 21.08 -2.01 2.82
N ILE A 72 21.84 -0.98 3.20
CA ILE A 72 22.96 -0.50 2.40
C ILE A 72 24.20 -1.27 2.84
N ASP A 73 24.66 -2.19 1.99
CA ASP A 73 25.93 -2.91 2.18
C ASP A 73 27.02 -2.21 1.35
N VAL A 74 27.60 -1.15 1.93
CA VAL A 74 28.70 -0.39 1.33
C VAL A 74 29.85 -0.30 2.32
N GLU A 75 31.07 -0.36 1.79
CA GLU A 75 32.25 0.02 2.56
C GLU A 75 32.17 1.51 2.87
N TRP A 76 31.98 1.83 4.15
CA TRP A 76 31.96 3.22 4.61
C TRP A 76 33.36 3.82 4.44
N PRO A 77 33.47 5.03 3.87
CA PRO A 77 34.76 5.68 3.74
C PRO A 77 35.34 5.97 5.13
N ASP A 78 36.66 5.92 5.24
CA ASP A 78 37.34 6.36 6.46
C ASP A 78 37.16 7.88 6.62
N VAL A 79 36.38 8.26 7.64
CA VAL A 79 36.09 9.66 7.94
C VAL A 79 37.31 10.40 8.46
N ASP A 80 38.30 9.68 8.99
CA ASP A 80 39.54 10.26 9.50
C ASP A 80 40.54 10.57 8.37
N GLU A 81 40.36 9.95 7.19
CA GLU A 81 41.14 10.26 5.98
C GLU A 81 40.51 11.39 5.13
N GLY A 82 39.27 11.77 5.42
CA GLY A 82 38.48 12.74 4.65
C GLY A 82 38.44 14.12 5.29
N LEU A 83 39.09 15.08 4.63
CA LEU A 83 39.07 16.54 4.88
C LEU A 83 39.36 16.96 6.33
N LEU A 84 40.49 17.64 6.52
CA LEU A 84 40.77 18.42 7.72
C LEU A 84 39.57 19.33 8.05
N PRO A 85 39.35 19.67 9.35
CA PRO A 85 38.37 20.67 9.72
C PRO A 85 38.51 21.89 8.81
N LEU A 86 37.40 22.42 8.31
CA LEU A 86 37.42 23.67 7.55
C LEU A 86 38.15 24.71 8.40
N ASP A 87 39.22 25.29 7.85
CA ASP A 87 40.07 26.28 8.53
C ASP A 87 39.28 27.50 9.06
N ASP A 88 38.02 27.66 8.64
CA ASP A 88 37.10 28.73 8.99
C ASP A 88 36.31 28.52 10.30
N ILE A 89 36.45 27.37 10.98
CA ILE A 89 35.80 27.16 12.29
C ILE A 89 36.65 27.76 13.41
N LYS A 90 36.27 28.96 13.87
CA LYS A 90 36.78 29.54 15.12
C LYS A 90 35.91 29.06 16.29
N LEU A 91 36.52 28.32 17.22
CA LEU A 91 35.95 27.95 18.53
C LEU A 91 35.92 29.14 19.50
#